data_AF-A0A8I6S5Z1-F1
#
_entry.id   AF-A0A8I6S5Z1-F1
#
_cell.length_a   1.000
_cell.length_b   1.000
_cell.length_c   1.000
_cell.angle_alpha   90.00
_cell.angle_beta   90.00
_cell.angle_gamma   90.00
#
_symmetry.space_group_name_H-M   'P 1'
#
loop_
_entity.id
_entity.type
_entity.pdbx_description
1 polymer ?
#
loop_
_entity_poly.entity_id
_entity_poly.type
_entity_poly.pdbx_seq_one_letter_code
_entity_poly.pdbx_strand_id
1 'polypeptide(L)'
;MDLLGSILDSMEKPPAVTEKQKEEMKRQKMAMKKKQEEERDMLRKFREKVQRHITDFLADQNRLRLKYPPMEQVFRAVIHEVSEEAGVTSLSFGQEGVDRYIMLFKKEFPPCDDEIAVLRSGEEWTEEKRKEIAAQREKERLDAIEDEVRRKKKKVEKFIPNSNYTKKYEHLIGTEVAKEAAKVTQTNKHS
;
A
#
# COMPACT_ATOMS: atom_id res chain seq x y z
N MET A 1 49.97 -38.41 -36.05
CA MET A 1 50.05 -36.97 -35.78
C MET A 1 48.82 -36.60 -34.98
N ASP A 2 49.01 -36.02 -33.79
CA ASP A 2 47.94 -35.64 -32.87
C ASP A 2 47.42 -34.24 -33.24
N LEU A 3 46.28 -34.20 -33.94
CA LEU A 3 45.69 -32.98 -34.47
C LEU A 3 45.19 -32.05 -33.36
N LEU A 4 44.77 -32.61 -32.22
CA LEU A 4 44.28 -31.85 -31.08
C LEU A 4 45.45 -31.18 -30.34
N GLY A 5 46.60 -31.87 -30.24
CA GLY A 5 47.84 -31.29 -29.72
C GLY A 5 48.31 -30.08 -30.53
N SER A 6 48.24 -30.14 -31.86
CA SER A 6 48.63 -29.02 -32.72
C SER A 6 47.69 -27.80 -32.64
N ILE A 7 46.40 -28.01 -32.37
CA ILE A 7 45.42 -26.92 -32.18
C ILE A 7 45.58 -26.26 -30.80
N LEU A 8 45.88 -27.05 -29.76
CA LEU A 8 46.11 -26.53 -28.40
C LEU A 8 47.40 -25.71 -28.30
N ASP A 9 48.46 -26.11 -29.03
CA ASP A 9 49.74 -25.40 -29.02
C ASP A 9 49.73 -24.14 -29.93
N SER A 10 48.76 -24.03 -30.83
CA SER A 10 48.55 -22.84 -31.69
C SER A 10 47.69 -21.75 -31.04
N MET A 11 47.08 -22.02 -29.88
CA MET A 11 46.34 -20.99 -29.14
C MET A 11 47.34 -20.04 -28.46
N GLU A 12 47.17 -18.72 -28.65
CA GLU A 12 47.95 -17.72 -27.90
C GLU A 12 47.86 -18.01 -26.41
N LYS A 13 49.02 -18.23 -25.78
CA LYS A 13 49.09 -18.47 -24.33
C LYS A 13 48.46 -17.26 -23.62
N PRO A 14 47.56 -17.48 -22.64
CA PRO A 14 47.00 -16.37 -21.88
C PRO A 14 48.12 -15.55 -21.26
N PRO A 15 48.00 -14.21 -21.23
CA PRO A 15 49.08 -13.33 -20.80
C PRO A 15 49.55 -13.74 -19.40
N ALA A 16 50.83 -14.09 -19.29
CA ALA A 16 51.43 -14.46 -18.02
C ALA A 16 51.47 -13.23 -17.10
N VAL A 17 50.83 -13.34 -15.93
CA VAL A 17 50.80 -12.27 -14.94
C VAL A 17 52.22 -12.00 -14.45
N THR A 18 52.73 -10.80 -14.74
CA THR A 18 54.06 -10.35 -14.30
C THR A 18 54.11 -10.21 -12.77
N GLU A 19 55.31 -10.30 -12.19
CA GLU A 19 55.47 -10.20 -10.73
C GLU A 19 54.95 -8.86 -10.17
N LYS A 20 55.10 -7.78 -10.93
CA LYS A 20 54.51 -6.46 -10.63
C LYS A 20 52.98 -6.50 -10.59
N GLN A 21 52.35 -7.17 -11.56
CA GLN A 21 50.89 -7.33 -11.59
C GLN A 21 50.38 -8.21 -10.43
N LYS A 22 51.15 -9.20 -9.98
CA LYS A 22 50.80 -9.99 -8.79
C LYS A 22 50.84 -9.16 -7.50
N GLU A 23 51.88 -8.34 -7.32
CA GLU A 23 51.96 -7.44 -6.16
C GLU A 23 50.81 -6.42 -6.16
N GLU A 24 50.49 -5.86 -7.32
CA GLU A 24 49.40 -4.91 -7.47
C GLU A 24 48.04 -5.55 -7.16
N MET A 25 47.77 -6.75 -7.68
CA MET A 25 46.58 -7.53 -7.32
C MET A 25 46.51 -7.83 -5.82
N LYS A 26 47.63 -8.15 -5.18
CA LYS A 26 47.67 -8.41 -3.73
C LYS A 26 47.34 -7.15 -2.94
N ARG A 27 47.88 -5.99 -3.35
CA ARG A 27 47.56 -4.68 -2.75
C ARG A 27 46.09 -4.32 -2.92
N GLN A 28 45.53 -4.49 -4.11
CA GLN A 28 44.11 -4.24 -4.37
C GLN A 28 43.20 -5.15 -3.53
N LYS A 29 43.51 -6.45 -3.43
CA LYS A 29 42.78 -7.39 -2.58
C LYS A 29 42.84 -7.00 -1.10
N MET A 30 44.02 -6.61 -0.60
CA MET A 30 44.16 -6.16 0.79
C MET A 30 43.38 -4.85 1.05
N ALA A 31 43.42 -3.89 0.13
CA ALA A 31 42.66 -2.65 0.23
C ALA A 31 41.14 -2.90 0.23
N MET A 32 40.65 -3.77 -0.65
CA MET A 32 39.23 -4.16 -0.68
C MET A 32 38.82 -4.87 0.62
N LYS A 33 39.63 -5.81 1.12
CA LYS A 33 39.31 -6.51 2.37
C LYS A 33 39.25 -5.54 3.56
N LYS A 34 40.19 -4.59 3.64
CA LYS A 34 40.18 -3.56 4.68
C LYS A 34 38.92 -2.71 4.61
N LYS A 35 38.53 -2.26 3.41
CA LYS A 35 37.30 -1.47 3.22
C LYS A 35 36.05 -2.26 3.61
N GLN A 36 35.97 -3.54 3.24
CA GLN A 36 34.88 -4.42 3.64
C GLN A 36 34.80 -4.60 5.16
N GLU A 37 35.94 -4.72 5.84
CA GLU A 37 35.99 -4.84 7.29
C GLU A 37 35.54 -3.55 7.98
N GLU A 38 35.96 -2.39 7.48
CA GLU A 38 35.52 -1.07 7.95
C GLU A 38 34.00 -0.88 7.77
N GLU A 39 33.46 -1.23 6.60
CA GLU A 39 32.02 -1.18 6.32
C GLU A 39 31.24 -2.10 7.25
N ARG A 40 31.72 -3.33 7.48
CA ARG A 40 31.10 -4.29 8.39
C ARG A 40 31.10 -3.78 9.84
N ASP A 41 32.22 -3.24 10.29
CA ASP A 41 32.35 -2.70 11.64
C ASP A 41 31.49 -1.45 11.85
N MET A 42 31.35 -0.62 10.81
CA MET A 42 30.45 0.52 10.80
C MET A 42 28.99 0.09 10.91
N LEU A 43 28.56 -0.91 10.12
CA LEU A 43 27.20 -1.47 10.20
C LEU A 43 26.92 -2.15 11.55
N ARG A 44 27.90 -2.83 12.14
CA ARG A 44 27.78 -3.41 13.49
C ARG A 44 27.49 -2.33 14.53
N LYS A 45 28.30 -1.28 14.55
CA LYS A 45 28.11 -0.14 15.47
C LYS A 45 26.78 0.56 15.24
N PHE A 46 26.36 0.67 13.98
CA PHE A 46 25.05 1.24 13.65
C PHE A 46 23.91 0.38 14.20
N ARG A 47 23.97 -0.95 14.03
CA ARG A 47 22.99 -1.90 14.59
C ARG A 47 22.86 -1.76 16.11
N GLU A 48 23.98 -1.69 16.84
CA GLU A 48 24.00 -1.49 18.30
C GLU A 48 23.39 -0.14 18.71
N LYS A 49 23.56 0.91 17.90
CA LYS A 49 22.92 2.21 18.14
C LYS A 49 21.42 2.17 17.90
N VAL A 50 20.99 1.54 16.81
CA VAL A 50 19.57 1.38 16.47
C VAL A 50 18.85 0.55 17.53
N GLN A 51 19.46 -0.53 18.01
CA GLN A 51 18.89 -1.36 19.07
C GLN A 51 18.60 -0.53 20.33
N ARG A 52 19.56 0.29 20.78
CA ARG A 52 19.36 1.20 21.92
C ARG A 52 18.24 2.20 21.67
N HIS A 53 18.23 2.85 20.50
CA HIS A 53 17.16 3.78 20.14
C HIS A 53 15.77 3.14 20.16
N ILE A 54 15.65 1.89 19.70
CA ILE A 54 14.39 1.15 19.71
C ILE A 54 13.99 0.77 21.14
N THR A 55 14.93 0.34 21.98
CA THR A 55 14.68 0.10 23.41
C THR A 55 14.17 1.36 24.10
N ASP A 56 14.82 2.50 23.90
CA ASP A 56 14.40 3.77 24.49
C ASP A 56 13.01 4.20 23.98
N PHE A 57 12.74 4.02 22.68
CA PHE A 57 11.44 4.29 22.09
C PHE A 57 10.32 3.41 22.65
N LEU A 58 10.59 2.13 22.87
CA LEU A 58 9.63 1.21 23.46
C LEU A 58 9.32 1.57 24.92
N ALA A 59 10.34 2.01 25.68
CA ALA A 59 10.19 2.42 27.07
C ALA A 59 9.35 3.71 27.23
N ASP A 60 9.41 4.65 26.29
CA ASP A 60 8.67 5.91 26.35
C ASP A 60 7.20 5.75 25.92
N GLN A 61 6.26 5.73 26.87
CA GLN A 61 4.84 5.58 26.60
C GLN A 61 4.20 6.75 25.83
N ASN A 62 4.78 7.95 25.89
CA ASN A 62 4.21 9.13 25.22
C ASN A 62 4.56 9.18 23.74
N ARG A 63 5.59 8.45 23.32
CA ARG A 63 6.06 8.43 21.94
C ARG A 63 5.48 7.25 21.17
N LEU A 64 4.59 7.56 20.23
CA LEU A 64 3.91 6.54 19.39
C LEU A 64 4.65 6.20 18.09
N ARG A 65 5.51 7.13 17.62
CA ARG A 65 6.22 7.05 16.34
C ARG A 65 7.70 7.41 16.52
N LEU A 66 8.57 6.73 15.79
CA LEU A 66 9.99 7.06 15.69
C LEU A 66 10.38 7.19 14.21
N LYS A 67 10.59 8.44 13.77
CA LYS A 67 11.05 8.78 12.42
C LYS A 67 12.57 8.85 12.39
N TYR A 68 13.20 8.13 11.47
CA TYR A 68 14.60 8.30 11.14
C TYR A 68 14.76 9.27 9.97
N PRO A 69 15.92 9.94 9.84
CA PRO A 69 16.20 10.76 8.67
C PRO A 69 16.30 9.92 7.38
N PRO A 70 16.19 10.53 6.20
CA PRO A 70 16.50 9.86 4.94
C PRO A 70 17.89 9.24 4.97
N MET A 71 18.02 8.00 4.50
CA MET A 71 19.29 7.26 4.49
C MET A 71 19.29 6.16 3.45
N GLU A 72 20.47 5.67 3.08
CA GLU A 72 20.66 4.60 2.09
C GLU A 72 19.96 3.29 2.46
N GLN A 73 19.66 2.48 1.43
CA GLN A 73 18.96 1.21 1.56
C GLN A 73 19.58 0.27 2.60
N VAL A 74 20.91 0.20 2.67
CA VAL A 74 21.64 -0.69 3.60
C VAL A 74 21.31 -0.35 5.06
N PHE A 75 21.27 0.93 5.41
CA PHE A 75 20.95 1.35 6.77
C PHE A 75 19.47 1.14 7.12
N ARG A 76 18.57 1.42 6.15
CA ARG A 76 17.13 1.17 6.34
C ARG A 76 16.84 -0.32 6.52
N ALA A 77 17.55 -1.20 5.81
CA ALA A 77 17.45 -2.64 5.95
C ALA A 77 17.84 -3.09 7.37
N VAL A 78 18.95 -2.58 7.91
CA VAL A 78 19.36 -2.86 9.30
C VAL A 78 18.29 -2.40 10.29
N ILE A 79 17.70 -1.21 10.10
CA ILE A 79 16.61 -0.74 10.98
C ILE A 79 15.40 -1.67 10.89
N HIS A 80 15.01 -2.11 9.68
CA HIS A 80 13.90 -3.04 9.49
C HIS A 80 14.13 -4.36 10.23
N GLU A 81 15.30 -4.99 10.05
CA GLU A 81 15.68 -6.24 10.74
C GLU A 81 15.60 -6.10 12.27
N VAL A 82 16.22 -5.06 12.83
CA VAL A 82 16.22 -4.84 14.29
C VAL A 82 14.81 -4.52 14.80
N SER A 83 13.99 -3.84 14.00
CA SER A 83 12.61 -3.52 14.37
C SER A 83 11.74 -4.78 14.39
N GLU A 84 11.90 -5.66 13.41
CA GLU A 84 11.22 -6.95 13.34
C GLU A 84 11.59 -7.84 14.55
N GLU A 85 12.89 -7.93 14.89
CA GLU A 85 13.38 -8.63 16.09
C GLU A 85 12.78 -8.06 17.39
N ALA A 86 12.63 -6.73 17.47
CA ALA A 86 12.03 -6.06 18.62
C ALA A 86 10.49 -6.07 18.62
N GLY A 87 9.84 -6.64 17.60
CA GLY A 87 8.39 -6.68 17.47
C GLY A 87 7.74 -5.31 17.19
N VAL A 88 8.47 -4.40 16.55
CA VAL A 88 8.02 -3.05 16.16
C VAL A 88 7.75 -3.03 14.65
N THR A 89 6.66 -2.39 14.24
CA THR A 89 6.35 -2.28 12.81
C THR A 89 7.19 -1.18 12.18
N SER A 90 7.92 -1.49 11.11
CA SER A 90 8.74 -0.53 10.37
C SER A 90 8.22 -0.34 8.94
N LEU A 91 7.99 0.90 8.52
CA LEU A 91 7.58 1.24 7.16
C LEU A 91 8.49 2.32 6.57
N SER A 92 8.80 2.22 5.28
CA SER A 92 9.58 3.22 4.57
C SER A 92 8.71 4.08 3.66
N PHE A 93 8.98 5.38 3.65
CA PHE A 93 8.26 6.39 2.87
C PHE A 93 9.26 7.29 2.12
N GLY A 94 8.80 8.00 1.10
CA GLY A 94 9.65 8.81 0.21
C GLY A 94 10.21 8.05 -0.99
N GLN A 95 11.02 8.72 -1.79
CA GLN A 95 11.58 8.23 -3.05
C GLN A 95 13.04 7.76 -2.89
N GLU A 96 13.35 6.58 -3.43
CA GLU A 96 14.70 6.00 -3.37
C GLU A 96 15.73 6.94 -4.00
N GLY A 97 16.87 7.13 -3.32
CA GLY A 97 17.95 8.01 -3.78
C GLY A 97 17.68 9.52 -3.62
N VAL A 98 16.51 9.93 -3.11
CA VAL A 98 16.15 11.33 -2.89
C VAL A 98 15.96 11.60 -1.40
N ASP A 99 14.87 11.07 -0.83
CA ASP A 99 14.44 11.39 0.53
C ASP A 99 13.86 10.18 1.28
N ARG A 100 14.09 8.96 0.77
CA ARG A 100 13.51 7.75 1.38
C ARG A 100 13.98 7.56 2.82
N TYR A 101 13.03 7.58 3.73
CA TYR A 101 13.22 7.43 5.17
C TYR A 101 12.43 6.23 5.72
N ILE A 102 12.73 5.84 6.96
CA ILE A 102 12.04 4.77 7.67
C ILE A 102 11.40 5.30 8.95
N MET A 103 10.18 4.85 9.22
CA MET A 103 9.42 5.21 10.40
C MET A 103 8.97 3.95 11.13
N LEU A 104 9.08 3.98 12.46
CA LEU A 104 8.71 2.88 13.34
C LEU A 104 7.41 3.19 14.08
N PHE A 105 6.60 2.15 14.24
CA PHE A 105 5.28 2.17 14.85
C PHE A 105 5.20 1.09 15.92
N LYS A 106 4.75 1.46 17.11
CA LYS A 106 4.52 0.49 18.19
C LYS A 106 3.45 -0.51 17.78
N LYS A 107 3.64 -1.77 18.13
CA LYS A 107 2.70 -2.86 17.81
C LYS A 107 1.31 -2.64 18.42
N GLU A 108 1.24 -2.01 19.58
CA GLU A 108 -0.02 -1.66 20.27
C GLU A 108 -0.77 -0.53 19.56
N PHE A 109 -0.06 0.29 18.77
CA PHE A 109 -0.60 1.46 18.07
C PHE A 109 -0.18 1.42 16.60
N PRO A 110 -0.66 0.41 15.83
CA PRO A 110 -0.32 0.30 14.42
C PRO A 110 -0.81 1.54 13.65
N PRO A 111 -0.17 1.88 12.51
CA PRO A 111 -0.65 2.96 11.67
C PRO A 111 -2.01 2.60 11.06
N CYS A 112 -2.88 3.60 10.92
CA CYS A 112 -4.10 3.43 10.13
C CYS A 112 -3.83 3.63 8.63
N ASP A 113 -4.73 3.15 7.79
CA ASP A 113 -4.59 3.27 6.33
C ASP A 113 -4.49 4.73 5.87
N ASP A 114 -5.19 5.64 6.54
CA ASP A 114 -5.13 7.09 6.25
C ASP A 114 -3.77 7.67 6.59
N GLU A 115 -3.21 7.31 7.73
CA GLU A 115 -1.86 7.71 8.15
C GLU A 115 -0.84 7.23 7.12
N ILE A 116 -0.95 5.97 6.67
CA ILE A 116 -0.08 5.42 5.62
C ILE A 116 -0.25 6.18 4.30
N ALA A 117 -1.49 6.49 3.89
CA ALA A 117 -1.76 7.19 2.64
C ALA A 117 -1.17 8.61 2.63
N VAL A 118 -1.36 9.36 3.73
CA VAL A 118 -0.80 10.71 3.93
C VAL A 118 0.73 10.65 3.94
N LEU A 119 1.32 9.70 4.64
CA LEU A 119 2.79 9.55 4.66
C LEU A 119 3.36 9.14 3.29
N ARG A 120 2.60 8.38 2.49
CA ARG A 120 2.98 8.01 1.11
C ARG A 120 2.87 9.18 0.14
N SER A 121 1.95 10.13 0.35
CA SER A 121 1.89 11.36 -0.44
C SER A 121 3.00 12.35 -0.07
N GLY A 122 3.73 12.11 1.02
CA GLY A 122 4.81 12.97 1.51
C GLY A 122 4.32 14.05 2.47
N GLU A 123 3.05 14.03 2.87
CA GLU A 123 2.47 14.93 3.86
C GLU A 123 2.76 14.44 5.29
N GLU A 124 2.67 15.35 6.27
CA GLU A 124 2.84 15.02 7.68
C GLU A 124 1.52 14.61 8.33
N TRP A 125 1.56 13.52 9.11
CA TRP A 125 0.41 13.08 9.89
C TRP A 125 0.29 13.90 11.17
N THR A 126 -0.60 14.90 11.17
CA THR A 126 -0.94 15.74 12.33
C THR A 126 -2.36 15.45 12.83
N GLU A 127 -2.66 15.83 14.08
CA GLU A 127 -4.01 15.70 14.64
C GLU A 127 -5.04 16.53 13.85
N GLU A 128 -4.62 17.64 13.25
CA GLU A 128 -5.45 18.43 12.33
C GLU A 128 -5.79 17.65 11.07
N LYS A 129 -4.79 17.00 10.45
CA LYS A 129 -5.01 16.16 9.26
C LYS A 129 -5.96 15.00 9.56
N ARG A 130 -5.82 14.40 10.73
CA ARG A 130 -6.73 13.35 11.21
C ARG A 130 -8.17 13.85 11.31
N LYS A 131 -8.40 15.04 11.88
CA LYS A 131 -9.73 15.64 12.00
C LYS A 131 -10.31 16.05 10.64
N GLU A 132 -9.48 16.61 9.76
CA GLU A 132 -9.85 16.98 8.40
C GLU A 132 -10.38 15.76 7.63
N ILE A 133 -9.62 14.65 7.62
CA ILE A 133 -10.01 13.41 6.94
C ILE A 133 -11.30 12.83 7.55
N ALA A 134 -11.45 12.87 8.86
CA ALA A 134 -12.66 12.40 9.53
C ALA A 134 -13.90 13.24 9.16
N ALA A 135 -13.76 14.57 9.15
CA ALA A 135 -14.83 15.48 8.76
C ALA A 135 -15.21 15.32 7.28
N GLN A 136 -14.21 15.15 6.41
CA GLN A 136 -14.41 14.93 4.99
C GLN A 136 -15.20 13.64 4.72
N ARG A 137 -14.87 12.54 5.41
CA ARG A 137 -15.63 11.28 5.33
C ARG A 137 -17.07 11.42 5.81
N GLU A 138 -17.30 12.11 6.92
CA GLU A 138 -18.67 12.29 7.42
C GLU A 138 -19.49 13.12 6.44
N LYS A 139 -18.89 14.16 5.85
CA LYS A 139 -19.51 14.94 4.79
C LYS A 139 -19.86 14.08 3.57
N GLU A 140 -18.91 13.29 3.07
CA GLU A 140 -19.15 12.37 1.94
C GLU A 140 -20.24 11.35 2.23
N ARG A 141 -20.32 10.86 3.47
CA ARG A 141 -21.38 9.95 3.91
C ARG A 141 -22.76 10.63 3.90
N LEU A 142 -22.84 11.85 4.43
CA LEU A 142 -24.09 12.63 4.43
C LEU A 142 -24.53 12.97 3.00
N ASP A 143 -23.61 13.39 2.14
CA ASP A 143 -23.86 13.69 0.73
C ASP A 143 -24.36 12.44 -0.01
N ALA A 144 -23.77 11.26 0.25
CA ALA A 144 -24.21 9.99 -0.32
C ALA A 144 -25.63 9.60 0.13
N ILE A 145 -25.97 9.82 1.41
CA ILE A 145 -27.32 9.58 1.94
C ILE A 145 -28.32 10.54 1.28
N GLU A 146 -27.99 11.83 1.15
CA GLU A 146 -28.84 12.82 0.51
C GLU A 146 -29.08 12.47 -0.98
N ASP A 147 -28.03 12.07 -1.69
CA ASP A 147 -28.14 11.61 -3.08
C ASP A 147 -29.00 10.36 -3.21
N GLU A 148 -28.89 9.41 -2.28
CA GLU A 148 -29.74 8.22 -2.26
C GLU A 148 -31.21 8.59 -2.02
N VAL A 149 -31.47 9.50 -1.06
CA VAL A 149 -32.82 10.04 -0.80
C VAL A 149 -33.36 10.76 -2.02
N ARG A 150 -32.55 11.58 -2.70
CA ARG A 150 -32.93 12.29 -3.93
C ARG A 150 -33.23 11.32 -5.07
N ARG A 151 -32.43 10.26 -5.24
CA ARG A 151 -32.67 9.19 -6.22
C ARG A 151 -33.95 8.43 -5.92
N LYS A 152 -34.23 8.12 -4.65
CA LYS A 152 -35.49 7.48 -4.22
C LYS A 152 -36.69 8.39 -4.50
N LYS A 153 -36.61 9.69 -4.17
CA LYS A 153 -37.66 10.67 -4.48
C LYS A 153 -37.95 10.75 -5.99
N LYS A 154 -36.93 10.81 -6.85
CA LYS A 154 -37.08 10.80 -8.32
C LYS A 154 -37.73 9.51 -8.85
N LYS A 155 -37.49 8.36 -8.20
CA LYS A 155 -38.16 7.09 -8.57
C LYS A 155 -39.62 7.02 -8.10
N VAL A 156 -39.96 7.73 -7.02
CA VAL A 156 -41.32 7.78 -6.44
C VAL A 156 -42.17 8.89 -7.07
N GLU A 157 -41.57 9.86 -7.76
CA GLU A 157 -42.30 10.77 -8.66
C GLU A 157 -43.04 9.93 -9.71
N LYS A 158 -44.36 9.92 -9.51
CA LYS A 158 -45.33 8.96 -10.03
C LYS A 158 -45.10 8.67 -11.52
N PHE A 159 -44.82 7.41 -11.84
CA PHE A 159 -45.08 6.86 -13.16
C PHE A 159 -46.60 6.97 -13.39
N ILE A 160 -47.02 8.07 -14.03
CA ILE A 160 -48.38 8.22 -14.55
C ILE A 160 -48.32 7.64 -15.96
N PRO A 161 -48.91 6.45 -16.21
CA PRO A 161 -48.89 5.88 -17.56
C PRO A 161 -49.60 6.86 -18.51
N ASN A 162 -48.88 7.36 -19.52
CA ASN A 162 -49.40 8.34 -20.49
C ASN A 162 -50.48 7.73 -21.44
N SER A 163 -50.82 6.46 -21.25
CA SER A 163 -51.94 5.84 -21.92
C SER A 163 -52.68 4.98 -20.93
N ASN A 164 -54.00 5.12 -20.91
CA ASN A 164 -54.87 4.25 -20.13
C ASN A 164 -54.82 2.87 -20.80
N TYR A 165 -53.92 2.00 -20.34
CA TYR A 165 -53.63 0.67 -20.91
C TYR A 165 -54.91 -0.16 -21.09
N THR A 166 -55.90 0.06 -20.22
CA THR A 166 -57.25 -0.48 -20.30
C THR A 166 -57.95 -0.17 -21.64
N LYS A 167 -57.87 1.08 -22.13
CA LYS A 167 -58.43 1.48 -23.44
C LYS A 167 -57.76 0.79 -24.62
N LYS A 168 -56.46 0.48 -24.51
CA LYS A 168 -55.73 -0.19 -25.59
C LYS A 168 -56.25 -1.60 -25.85
N TYR A 169 -56.76 -2.30 -24.84
CA TYR A 169 -57.26 -3.68 -24.95
C TYR A 169 -58.77 -3.79 -24.75
N GLU A 170 -59.51 -2.68 -24.68
CA GLU A 170 -60.98 -2.67 -24.60
C GLU A 170 -61.63 -3.47 -25.73
N HIS A 171 -61.06 -3.42 -26.94
CA HIS A 171 -61.51 -4.18 -28.10
C HIS A 171 -61.20 -5.68 -28.02
N LEU A 172 -60.23 -6.08 -27.19
CA LEU A 172 -59.81 -7.48 -27.00
C LEU A 172 -60.57 -8.16 -25.85
N ILE A 173 -60.89 -7.39 -24.80
CA ILE A 173 -61.51 -7.88 -23.57
C ILE A 173 -63.04 -7.70 -23.61
N GLY A 174 -63.54 -6.78 -24.43
CA GLY A 174 -64.98 -6.46 -24.51
C GLY A 174 -65.46 -5.72 -23.26
N THR A 175 -66.21 -4.64 -23.45
CA THR A 175 -66.72 -3.83 -22.33
C THR A 175 -67.75 -4.57 -21.46
N GLU A 176 -68.28 -5.69 -21.94
CA GLU A 176 -69.26 -6.52 -21.21
C GLU A 176 -68.60 -7.42 -20.15
N VAL A 177 -67.44 -8.02 -20.45
CA VAL A 177 -66.70 -8.91 -19.52
C VAL A 177 -66.20 -8.13 -18.29
N ALA A 178 -65.80 -6.87 -18.48
CA ALA A 178 -65.39 -6.00 -17.39
C ALA A 178 -66.54 -5.68 -16.40
N LYS A 179 -67.78 -5.57 -16.89
CA LYS A 179 -68.97 -5.31 -16.06
C LYS A 179 -69.38 -6.56 -15.26
N GLU A 180 -69.26 -7.74 -15.83
CA GLU A 180 -69.56 -9.00 -15.12
C GLU A 180 -68.51 -9.32 -14.05
N ALA A 181 -67.21 -9.16 -14.34
CA ALA A 181 -66.14 -9.38 -13.36
C ALA A 181 -66.23 -8.40 -12.16
N ALA A 182 -66.65 -7.15 -12.40
CA ALA A 182 -66.89 -6.19 -11.33
C ALA A 182 -68.05 -6.61 -10.40
N LYS A 183 -69.11 -7.22 -10.95
CA LYS A 183 -70.21 -7.80 -10.16
C LYS A 183 -69.76 -8.99 -9.31
N VAL A 184 -68.95 -9.90 -9.87
CA VAL A 184 -68.42 -11.09 -9.16
C VAL A 184 -67.49 -10.71 -8.00
N THR A 185 -66.74 -9.62 -8.13
CA THR A 185 -65.80 -9.18 -7.07
C THR A 185 -66.53 -8.55 -5.88
N GLN A 186 -67.74 -7.99 -6.06
CA GLN A 186 -68.55 -7.47 -4.96
C GLN A 186 -69.26 -8.58 -4.18
N THR A 187 -69.60 -9.70 -4.81
CA THR A 187 -70.25 -10.84 -4.17
C THR A 187 -69.34 -11.62 -3.21
N ASN A 188 -68.01 -11.50 -3.34
CA ASN A 188 -67.03 -12.17 -2.45
C ASN A 188 -66.59 -11.33 -1.23
N LYS A 189 -67.32 -10.26 -0.87
CA LYS A 189 -67.04 -9.47 0.34
C LYS A 189 -67.78 -9.93 1.61
N HIS A 190 -68.47 -11.07 1.55
CA HIS A 190 -69.09 -11.66 2.73
C HIS A 190 -68.72 -13.15 2.86
N SER A 191 -67.62 -13.42 3.57
CA SER A 191 -67.45 -14.42 4.63
C SER A 191 -65.98 -14.42 5.08
#